data_AF-A0A0A6S342-F1
#
_entry.id   AF-A0A0A6S342-F1
#
_cell.length_a   1.000
_cell.length_b   1.000
_cell.length_c   1.000
_cell.angle_alpha   90.00
_cell.angle_beta   90.00
_cell.angle_gamma   90.00
#
_symmetry.space_group_name_H-M   'P 1'
#
loop_
_entity.id
_entity.type
_entity.pdbx_description
1 polymer ?
#
loop_
_entity_poly.entity_id
_entity_poly.type
_entity_poly.pdbx_seq_one_letter_code
_entity_poly.pdbx_strand_id
1 'polypeptide(L)'
;MSGVKDAIVNLRQSEYNRIMNSCRRADNIEAGISKRLEKTSSHLRQQMDSQIGQMQQRHNQFESALSNMSGEVRRIEKKNQDNLRRIAKDFNNGINQLDKKIKQQQREYMQKFAEHDKHLAAHDRILEQHAQAIREQRHEYITLIQQQGEHFAQALDEQRRELQGQIQTIQDHIVAKEQHAQGQARQWLQDTQALLKVIDESYDHQKFKPGELAKLQNELQIAENNISQGHYEAAISTTQRTYLHTQELRLELERLTLEWNAYLTAARQSAAEVLAACDTHQTAKFTFDSEEVAAEVDFWTHGALSKLRQQVAEEQNKLDKPDNLSLDELKQSIAHSEQWRQESEALVEQAKEALIASQLRNNIAQSIEAALEDAGWDVVDSTYEGEDHRGALHLKLQNLATDELVTIITPEKAPDQTIRNHLNIQFFDKNNNDEAYRQERLNRIMEKLRDEELDCSQPQCAPGTENQPAREVERLDFEKVRAKAVTA
;
A
#
# COMPACT_ATOMS: atom_id res chain seq x y z
N MET A 1 -1.75 -56.07 -4.46
CA MET A 1 -1.70 -54.60 -4.29
C MET A 1 -0.27 -54.09 -4.49
N SER A 2 -0.06 -52.84 -4.92
CA SER A 2 1.27 -52.24 -5.19
C SER A 2 2.14 -52.03 -3.95
N GLY A 3 3.46 -51.97 -4.15
CA GLY A 3 4.45 -51.56 -3.14
C GLY A 3 4.53 -50.04 -2.90
N VAL A 4 3.77 -49.24 -3.65
CA VAL A 4 3.63 -47.79 -3.47
C VAL A 4 2.15 -47.45 -3.23
N LYS A 5 1.87 -46.75 -2.14
CA LYS A 5 0.52 -46.36 -1.72
C LYS A 5 0.42 -44.85 -1.58
N ASP A 6 -0.67 -44.29 -2.09
CA ASP A 6 -0.97 -42.87 -2.05
C ASP A 6 -2.21 -42.60 -1.20
N ALA A 7 -2.10 -41.66 -0.28
CA ALA A 7 -3.22 -41.15 0.50
C ALA A 7 -3.10 -39.63 0.66
N ILE A 8 -4.20 -38.91 0.53
CA ILE A 8 -4.28 -37.50 0.89
C ILE A 8 -4.57 -37.43 2.38
N VAL A 9 -3.72 -36.74 3.14
CA VAL A 9 -3.84 -36.58 4.59
C VAL A 9 -3.93 -35.09 4.90
N ASN A 10 -5.04 -34.68 5.51
CA ASN A 10 -5.26 -33.29 5.90
C ASN A 10 -5.82 -33.21 7.31
N LEU A 11 -5.69 -32.03 7.91
CA LEU A 11 -6.51 -31.68 9.08
C LEU A 11 -7.98 -31.68 8.67
N ARG A 12 -8.85 -32.18 9.56
CA ARG A 12 -10.30 -31.94 9.42
C ARG A 12 -10.56 -30.46 9.29
N GLN A 13 -11.53 -30.06 8.47
CA GLN A 13 -11.83 -28.63 8.27
C GLN A 13 -12.11 -27.89 9.60
N SER A 14 -12.74 -28.55 10.57
CA SER A 14 -12.98 -27.99 11.91
C SER A 14 -11.69 -27.74 12.70
N GLU A 15 -10.72 -28.64 12.58
CA GLU A 15 -9.42 -28.51 13.24
C GLU A 15 -8.49 -27.57 12.50
N TYR A 16 -8.47 -27.60 11.18
CA TYR A 16 -7.78 -26.60 10.36
C TYR A 16 -8.28 -25.20 10.74
N ASN A 17 -9.60 -25.00 10.79
CA ASN A 17 -10.17 -23.72 11.21
C ASN A 17 -9.83 -23.42 12.68
N ARG A 18 -9.82 -24.41 13.58
CA ARG A 18 -9.41 -24.20 14.98
C ARG A 18 -7.94 -23.82 15.09
N ILE A 19 -7.02 -24.47 14.38
CA ILE A 19 -5.59 -24.19 14.36
C ILE A 19 -5.35 -22.84 13.70
N MET A 20 -6.01 -22.54 12.58
CA MET A 20 -5.91 -21.25 11.91
C MET A 20 -6.44 -20.11 12.80
N ASN A 21 -7.52 -20.35 13.54
CA ASN A 21 -8.10 -19.38 14.49
C ASN A 21 -7.33 -19.30 15.82
N SER A 22 -6.58 -20.35 16.21
CA SER A 22 -5.77 -20.37 17.44
C SER A 22 -4.32 -19.98 17.20
N CYS A 23 -3.84 -20.09 15.96
CA CYS A 23 -2.56 -19.60 15.46
C CYS A 23 -2.61 -18.07 15.43
N ARG A 24 -2.06 -17.49 16.50
CA ARG A 24 -2.09 -16.04 16.74
C ARG A 24 -0.86 -15.39 16.19
N ARG A 25 -1.00 -14.25 15.53
CA ARG A 25 0.14 -13.39 15.30
C ARG A 25 0.54 -12.72 16.63
N ALA A 26 1.63 -13.17 17.23
CA ALA A 26 2.11 -12.71 18.54
C ALA A 26 3.27 -11.72 18.37
N ASP A 27 3.05 -10.52 17.81
CA ASP A 27 4.18 -9.59 17.71
C ASP A 27 3.83 -8.12 17.97
N ASN A 28 4.74 -7.47 18.73
CA ASN A 28 5.55 -6.26 18.46
C ASN A 28 5.03 -5.17 17.49
N ILE A 29 3.75 -5.19 17.18
CA ILE A 29 3.02 -4.25 16.33
C ILE A 29 2.81 -2.94 17.10
N GLU A 30 2.67 -2.98 18.43
CA GLU A 30 2.46 -1.82 19.30
C GLU A 30 3.60 -0.78 19.17
N ALA A 31 4.86 -1.21 19.33
CA ALA A 31 6.02 -0.32 19.24
C ALA A 31 6.36 0.06 17.79
N GLY A 32 6.10 -0.85 16.85
CA GLY A 32 6.35 -0.64 15.43
C GLY A 32 5.36 0.35 14.82
N ILE A 33 4.06 0.10 14.97
CA ILE A 33 2.98 0.92 14.41
C ILE A 33 2.88 2.26 15.13
N SER A 34 3.01 2.34 16.45
CA SER A 34 2.95 3.63 17.16
C SER A 34 4.09 4.57 16.77
N LYS A 35 5.34 4.06 16.70
CA LYS A 35 6.48 4.85 16.18
C LYS A 35 6.31 5.25 14.72
N ARG A 36 5.65 4.41 13.92
CA ARG A 36 5.35 4.71 12.52
C ARG A 36 4.27 5.76 12.39
N LEU A 37 3.24 5.74 13.23
CA LEU A 37 2.20 6.75 13.33
C LEU A 37 2.76 8.12 13.73
N GLU A 38 3.68 8.15 14.71
CA GLU A 38 4.38 9.39 15.08
C GLU A 38 5.26 9.91 13.94
N LYS A 39 6.00 9.04 13.24
CA LYS A 39 6.81 9.43 12.08
C LYS A 39 5.95 9.93 10.92
N THR A 40 4.90 9.22 10.57
CA THR A 40 4.01 9.60 9.46
C THR A 40 3.26 10.89 9.78
N SER A 41 2.73 11.05 11.00
CA SER A 41 2.04 12.28 11.43
C SER A 41 2.98 13.48 11.53
N SER A 42 4.21 13.31 12.03
CA SER A 42 5.20 14.38 12.08
C SER A 42 5.70 14.77 10.69
N HIS A 43 5.90 13.80 9.80
CA HIS A 43 6.28 14.06 8.42
C HIS A 43 5.16 14.78 7.64
N LEU A 44 3.90 14.38 7.85
CA LEU A 44 2.73 15.06 7.31
C LEU A 44 2.71 16.54 7.72
N ARG A 45 2.93 16.82 9.01
CA ARG A 45 3.01 18.20 9.53
C ARG A 45 4.14 19.00 8.90
N GLN A 46 5.34 18.42 8.79
CA GLN A 46 6.47 19.11 8.16
C GLN A 46 6.20 19.45 6.69
N GLN A 47 5.59 18.52 5.94
CA GLN A 47 5.23 18.77 4.55
C GLN A 47 4.12 19.82 4.43
N MET A 48 3.12 19.80 5.32
CA MET A 48 2.06 20.82 5.37
C MET A 48 2.62 22.22 5.66
N ASP A 49 3.48 22.33 6.68
CA ASP A 49 4.12 23.60 7.04
C ASP A 49 4.96 24.15 5.87
N SER A 50 5.65 23.26 5.14
CA SER A 50 6.39 23.61 3.93
C SER A 50 5.47 24.12 2.82
N GLN A 51 4.34 23.45 2.56
CA GLN A 51 3.38 23.87 1.53
C GLN A 51 2.75 25.23 1.86
N ILE A 52 2.37 25.44 3.12
CA ILE A 52 1.86 26.73 3.60
C ILE A 52 2.93 27.81 3.46
N GLY A 53 4.18 27.51 3.81
CA GLY A 53 5.30 28.43 3.65
C GLY A 53 5.52 28.85 2.20
N GLN A 54 5.45 27.91 1.25
CA GLN A 54 5.56 28.20 -0.18
C GLN A 54 4.39 29.06 -0.69
N MET A 55 3.16 28.75 -0.26
CA MET A 55 1.98 29.56 -0.59
C MET A 55 2.12 31.00 -0.09
N GLN A 56 2.59 31.17 1.15
CA GLN A 56 2.87 32.48 1.74
C GLN A 56 3.98 33.22 0.99
N GLN A 57 5.02 32.51 0.55
CA GLN A 57 6.10 33.12 -0.23
C GLN A 57 5.61 33.66 -1.57
N ARG A 58 4.84 32.87 -2.35
CA ARG A 58 4.22 33.34 -3.60
C ARG A 58 3.32 34.55 -3.36
N HIS A 59 2.56 34.52 -2.26
CA HIS A 59 1.70 35.61 -1.87
C HIS A 59 2.45 36.89 -1.52
N ASN A 60 3.58 36.80 -0.83
CA ASN A 60 4.43 37.95 -0.49
C ASN A 60 5.13 38.53 -1.74
N GLN A 61 5.53 37.68 -2.68
CA GLN A 61 6.04 38.11 -3.99
C GLN A 61 4.97 38.88 -4.76
N PHE A 62 3.72 38.40 -4.73
CA PHE A 62 2.59 39.12 -5.28
C PHE A 62 2.34 40.47 -4.57
N GLU A 63 2.39 40.54 -3.22
CA GLU A 63 2.26 41.81 -2.49
C GLU A 63 3.32 42.84 -2.90
N SER A 64 4.55 42.37 -3.12
CA SER A 64 5.65 43.22 -3.57
C SER A 64 5.43 43.75 -4.98
N ALA A 65 4.75 43.00 -5.84
CA ALA A 65 4.32 43.48 -7.15
C ALA A 65 3.16 44.49 -7.02
N LEU A 66 2.21 44.25 -6.11
CA LEU A 66 1.10 45.18 -5.83
C LEU A 66 1.58 46.54 -5.34
N SER A 67 2.68 46.63 -4.58
CA SER A 67 3.19 47.93 -4.10
C SER A 67 3.65 48.85 -5.23
N ASN A 68 3.86 48.30 -6.43
CA ASN A 68 4.25 49.04 -7.62
C ASN A 68 3.07 49.30 -8.59
N MET A 69 1.89 48.71 -8.33
CA MET A 69 0.69 48.87 -9.15
C MET A 69 -0.09 50.16 -8.85
N SER A 70 -1.01 50.54 -9.73
CA SER A 70 -1.88 51.71 -9.55
C SER A 70 -2.72 51.65 -8.28
N GLY A 71 -3.11 52.83 -7.74
CA GLY A 71 -3.87 52.92 -6.49
C GLY A 71 -5.27 52.29 -6.55
N GLU A 72 -5.85 52.19 -7.75
CA GLU A 72 -7.16 51.59 -8.00
C GLU A 72 -7.06 50.06 -8.03
N VAL A 73 -6.10 49.52 -8.79
CA VAL A 73 -5.75 48.09 -8.79
C VAL A 73 -5.33 47.63 -7.39
N ARG A 74 -4.54 48.44 -6.67
CA ARG A 74 -4.17 48.13 -5.27
C ARG A 74 -5.37 47.99 -4.34
N ARG A 75 -6.40 48.83 -4.47
CA ARG A 75 -7.59 48.72 -3.60
C ARG A 75 -8.38 47.45 -3.89
N ILE A 76 -8.55 47.15 -5.16
CA ILE A 76 -9.25 45.94 -5.63
C ILE A 76 -8.48 44.69 -5.17
N GLU A 77 -7.18 44.64 -5.42
CA GLU A 77 -6.34 43.50 -5.07
C GLU A 77 -6.14 43.33 -3.57
N LYS A 78 -6.10 44.41 -2.78
CA LYS A 78 -6.01 44.29 -1.32
C LYS A 78 -7.24 43.61 -0.73
N LYS A 79 -8.44 43.93 -1.23
CA LYS A 79 -9.68 43.24 -0.83
C LYS A 79 -9.66 41.77 -1.26
N ASN A 80 -9.16 41.50 -2.47
CA ASN A 80 -8.98 40.15 -3.00
C ASN A 80 -8.04 39.31 -2.12
N GLN A 81 -6.92 39.92 -1.73
CA GLN A 81 -5.88 39.34 -0.88
C GLN A 81 -6.35 39.01 0.53
N ASP A 82 -7.13 39.88 1.16
CA ASP A 82 -7.70 39.62 2.48
C ASP A 82 -8.63 38.41 2.47
N ASN A 83 -9.38 38.21 1.38
CA ASN A 83 -10.24 37.05 1.22
C ASN A 83 -9.46 35.76 0.98
N LEU A 84 -8.44 35.79 0.10
CA LEU A 84 -7.53 34.65 -0.11
C LEU A 84 -6.82 34.24 1.19
N ARG A 85 -6.40 35.21 2.01
CA ARG A 85 -5.84 34.95 3.35
C ARG A 85 -6.84 34.29 4.28
N ARG A 86 -8.11 34.71 4.25
CA ARG A 86 -9.17 34.08 5.04
C ARG A 86 -9.38 32.63 4.62
N ILE A 87 -9.49 32.37 3.32
CA ILE A 87 -9.68 31.01 2.80
C ILE A 87 -8.49 30.12 3.15
N ALA A 88 -7.26 30.61 2.98
CA ALA A 88 -6.06 29.87 3.39
C ALA A 88 -6.02 29.59 4.90
N LYS A 89 -6.51 30.54 5.72
CA LYS A 89 -6.63 30.36 7.16
C LYS A 89 -7.71 29.33 7.51
N ASP A 90 -8.84 29.31 6.80
CA ASP A 90 -9.91 28.34 6.99
C ASP A 90 -9.48 26.94 6.58
N PHE A 91 -8.73 26.82 5.47
CA PHE A 91 -8.05 25.59 5.08
C PHE A 91 -7.12 25.11 6.21
N ASN A 92 -6.26 25.98 6.72
CA ASN A 92 -5.36 25.67 7.84
C ASN A 92 -6.14 25.25 9.09
N ASN A 93 -7.27 25.90 9.39
CA ASN A 93 -8.11 25.52 10.53
C ASN A 93 -8.76 24.14 10.34
N GLY A 94 -9.25 23.84 9.13
CA GLY A 94 -9.83 22.53 8.79
C GLY A 94 -8.80 21.40 8.92
N ILE A 95 -7.58 21.63 8.44
CA ILE A 95 -6.47 20.69 8.58
C ILE A 95 -6.08 20.50 10.06
N ASN A 96 -5.99 21.58 10.84
CA ASN A 96 -5.71 21.49 12.27
C ASN A 96 -6.83 20.78 13.05
N GLN A 97 -8.08 20.89 12.61
CA GLN A 97 -9.19 20.16 13.21
C GLN A 97 -9.12 18.67 12.88
N LEU A 98 -8.75 18.29 11.64
CA LEU A 98 -8.47 16.90 11.30
C LEU A 98 -7.32 16.34 12.14
N ASP A 99 -6.21 17.06 12.26
CA ASP A 99 -5.08 16.62 13.09
C ASP A 99 -5.50 16.38 14.55
N LYS A 100 -6.34 17.25 15.10
CA LYS A 100 -6.91 17.05 16.45
C LYS A 100 -7.81 15.83 16.53
N LYS A 101 -8.67 15.60 15.54
CA LYS A 101 -9.54 14.41 15.47
C LYS A 101 -8.72 13.13 15.36
N ILE A 102 -7.71 13.12 14.49
CA ILE A 102 -6.77 12.01 14.31
C ILE A 102 -6.07 11.70 15.64
N LYS A 103 -5.52 12.71 16.32
CA LYS A 103 -4.87 12.54 17.63
C LYS A 103 -5.82 12.13 18.75
N GLN A 104 -7.09 12.49 18.65
CA GLN A 104 -8.11 12.09 19.62
C GLN A 104 -8.49 10.63 19.40
N GLN A 105 -8.82 10.25 18.16
CA GLN A 105 -9.09 8.86 17.79
C GLN A 105 -7.92 7.96 18.18
N GLN A 106 -6.69 8.35 17.88
CA GLN A 106 -5.49 7.62 18.30
C GLN A 106 -5.42 7.39 19.81
N ARG A 107 -5.75 8.40 20.61
CA ARG A 107 -5.75 8.30 22.08
C ARG A 107 -6.87 7.40 22.60
N GLU A 108 -8.08 7.54 22.04
CA GLU A 108 -9.22 6.68 22.38
C GLU A 108 -8.93 5.22 22.03
N TYR A 109 -8.27 4.98 20.91
CA TYR A 109 -7.84 3.67 20.47
C TYR A 109 -6.74 3.08 21.37
N MET A 110 -5.70 3.86 21.71
CA MET A 110 -4.67 3.41 22.67
C MET A 110 -5.27 3.11 24.05
N GLN A 111 -6.26 3.88 24.50
CA GLN A 111 -6.97 3.60 25.76
C GLN A 111 -7.78 2.32 25.67
N LYS A 112 -8.56 2.13 24.60
CA LYS A 112 -9.31 0.89 24.37
C LYS A 112 -8.39 -0.33 24.28
N PHE A 113 -7.22 -0.16 23.68
CA PHE A 113 -6.17 -1.18 23.59
C PHE A 113 -5.65 -1.55 24.99
N ALA A 114 -5.22 -0.54 25.77
CA ALA A 114 -4.73 -0.73 27.13
C ALA A 114 -5.78 -1.34 28.09
N GLU A 115 -7.07 -1.10 27.84
CA GLU A 115 -8.17 -1.71 28.60
C GLU A 115 -8.49 -3.15 28.16
N HIS A 116 -8.26 -3.51 26.89
CA HIS A 116 -8.61 -4.81 26.31
C HIS A 116 -7.47 -5.83 26.24
N ASP A 117 -6.29 -5.49 26.76
CA ASP A 117 -5.11 -6.36 26.88
C ASP A 117 -5.37 -7.69 27.63
N LYS A 118 -6.56 -7.86 28.23
CA LYS A 118 -7.01 -9.07 28.92
C LYS A 118 -7.83 -10.06 28.09
N HIS A 119 -8.28 -9.73 26.87
CA HIS A 119 -9.14 -10.63 26.08
C HIS A 119 -8.74 -10.76 24.59
N LEU A 120 -8.38 -11.99 24.23
CA LEU A 120 -7.78 -12.44 22.97
C LEU A 120 -8.59 -12.15 21.69
N ALA A 121 -9.93 -12.20 21.72
CA ALA A 121 -10.77 -11.89 20.56
C ALA A 121 -10.95 -10.38 20.31
N ALA A 122 -10.57 -9.55 21.28
CA ALA A 122 -10.56 -8.10 21.11
C ALA A 122 -9.33 -7.63 20.33
N HIS A 123 -8.19 -8.32 20.43
CA HIS A 123 -6.94 -7.91 19.80
C HIS A 123 -7.02 -7.87 18.26
N ASP A 124 -7.40 -8.97 17.60
CA ASP A 124 -7.52 -9.00 16.13
C ASP A 124 -8.62 -8.06 15.61
N ARG A 125 -9.75 -7.98 16.32
CA ARG A 125 -10.81 -7.00 16.01
C ARG A 125 -10.33 -5.58 16.15
N ILE A 126 -9.51 -5.28 17.16
CA ILE A 126 -8.94 -3.96 17.36
C ILE A 126 -7.95 -3.66 16.24
N LEU A 127 -7.10 -4.61 15.81
CA LEU A 127 -6.21 -4.42 14.67
C LEU A 127 -6.96 -4.16 13.36
N GLU A 128 -8.02 -4.92 13.06
CA GLU A 128 -8.87 -4.68 11.89
C GLU A 128 -9.59 -3.33 11.98
N GLN A 129 -10.14 -3.00 13.16
CA GLN A 129 -10.78 -1.70 13.40
C GLN A 129 -9.79 -0.54 13.29
N HIS A 130 -8.53 -0.74 13.67
CA HIS A 130 -7.47 0.27 13.54
C HIS A 130 -7.02 0.44 12.09
N ALA A 131 -6.85 -0.66 11.34
CA ALA A 131 -6.58 -0.60 9.91
C ALA A 131 -7.73 0.08 9.16
N GLN A 132 -8.97 -0.20 9.56
CA GLN A 132 -10.15 0.47 9.03
C GLN A 132 -10.22 1.95 9.40
N ALA A 133 -9.89 2.32 10.64
CA ALA A 133 -9.85 3.72 11.07
C ALA A 133 -8.81 4.51 10.28
N ILE A 134 -7.65 3.93 9.97
CA ILE A 134 -6.63 4.56 9.11
C ILE A 134 -7.17 4.75 7.69
N ARG A 135 -7.90 3.77 7.14
CA ARG A 135 -8.57 3.90 5.83
C ARG A 135 -9.59 5.04 5.83
N GLU A 136 -10.44 5.10 6.85
CA GLU A 136 -11.46 6.14 7.01
C GLU A 136 -10.80 7.52 7.17
N GLN A 137 -9.73 7.63 7.97
CA GLN A 137 -8.96 8.87 8.11
C GLN A 137 -8.34 9.34 6.78
N ARG A 138 -7.79 8.42 5.97
CA ARG A 138 -7.23 8.75 4.65
C ARG A 138 -8.32 9.21 3.69
N HIS A 139 -9.47 8.54 3.70
CA HIS A 139 -10.61 8.93 2.89
C HIS A 139 -11.16 10.29 3.31
N GLU A 140 -11.30 10.56 4.62
CA GLU A 140 -11.68 11.86 5.16
C GLU A 140 -10.66 12.95 4.79
N TYR A 141 -9.37 12.63 4.81
CA TYR A 141 -8.31 13.57 4.42
C TYR A 141 -8.39 13.95 2.93
N ILE A 142 -8.47 12.96 2.04
CA ILE A 142 -8.63 13.17 0.60
C ILE A 142 -9.94 13.91 0.31
N THR A 143 -11.03 13.51 0.97
CA THR A 143 -12.33 14.14 0.81
C THR A 143 -12.32 15.58 1.30
N LEU A 144 -11.69 15.89 2.44
CA LEU A 144 -11.56 17.27 2.91
C LEU A 144 -10.72 18.11 1.95
N ILE A 145 -9.62 17.56 1.42
CA ILE A 145 -8.81 18.25 0.41
C ILE A 145 -9.63 18.52 -0.85
N GLN A 146 -10.41 17.55 -1.34
CA GLN A 146 -11.27 17.72 -2.50
C GLN A 146 -12.36 18.76 -2.22
N GLN A 147 -13.08 18.63 -1.11
CA GLN A 147 -14.13 19.58 -0.70
C GLN A 147 -13.58 20.99 -0.49
N GLN A 148 -12.39 21.13 0.10
CA GLN A 148 -11.75 22.43 0.26
C GLN A 148 -11.19 22.96 -1.05
N GLY A 149 -10.69 22.10 -1.95
CA GLY A 149 -10.30 22.48 -3.30
C GLY A 149 -11.49 22.98 -4.13
N GLU A 150 -12.65 22.35 -3.98
CA GLU A 150 -13.92 22.78 -4.56
C GLU A 150 -14.43 24.08 -3.93
N HIS A 151 -14.39 24.19 -2.60
CA HIS A 151 -14.77 25.42 -1.91
C HIS A 151 -13.84 26.59 -2.28
N PHE A 152 -12.55 26.31 -2.46
CA PHE A 152 -11.58 27.25 -3.01
C PHE A 152 -11.99 27.65 -4.43
N ALA A 153 -12.26 26.69 -5.31
CA ALA A 153 -12.71 26.96 -6.68
C ALA A 153 -14.00 27.80 -6.74
N GLN A 154 -14.98 27.51 -5.89
CA GLN A 154 -16.23 28.26 -5.80
C GLN A 154 -16.01 29.69 -5.28
N ALA A 155 -15.17 29.84 -4.25
CA ALA A 155 -14.82 31.16 -3.74
C ALA A 155 -14.06 31.97 -4.81
N LEU A 156 -13.19 31.34 -5.59
CA LEU A 156 -12.48 31.97 -6.71
C LEU A 156 -13.43 32.38 -7.84
N ASP A 157 -14.40 31.55 -8.20
CA ASP A 157 -15.41 31.86 -9.22
C ASP A 157 -16.30 33.03 -8.79
N GLU A 158 -16.67 33.10 -7.51
CA GLU A 158 -17.43 34.23 -6.98
C GLU A 158 -16.58 35.52 -6.99
N GLN A 159 -15.29 35.41 -6.64
CA GLN A 159 -14.35 36.54 -6.74
C GLN A 159 -14.13 37.00 -8.17
N ARG A 160 -14.09 36.08 -9.14
CA ARG A 160 -14.00 36.42 -10.56
C ARG A 160 -15.16 37.31 -10.99
N ARG A 161 -16.39 36.96 -10.60
CA ARG A 161 -17.58 37.76 -10.90
C ARG A 161 -17.51 39.14 -10.26
N GLU A 162 -17.05 39.21 -9.01
CA GLU A 162 -16.91 40.49 -8.30
C GLU A 162 -15.86 41.40 -8.95
N LEU A 163 -14.70 40.83 -9.34
CA LEU A 163 -13.62 41.56 -10.03
C LEU A 163 -14.08 42.07 -11.39
N GLN A 164 -14.78 41.24 -12.15
CA GLN A 164 -15.33 41.60 -13.46
C GLN A 164 -16.35 42.73 -13.34
N GLY A 165 -17.22 42.72 -12.32
CA GLY A 165 -18.17 43.80 -12.05
C GLY A 165 -17.49 45.13 -11.66
N GLN A 166 -16.41 45.08 -10.88
CA GLN A 166 -15.64 46.26 -10.51
C GLN A 166 -14.92 46.88 -11.71
N ILE A 167 -14.31 46.06 -12.58
CA ILE A 167 -13.68 46.54 -13.81
C ILE A 167 -14.71 47.10 -14.79
N GLN A 168 -15.90 46.51 -14.90
CA GLN A 168 -16.98 47.06 -15.73
C GLN A 168 -17.39 48.46 -15.25
N THR A 169 -17.50 48.65 -13.94
CA THR A 169 -17.81 49.96 -13.34
C THR A 169 -16.73 51.00 -13.66
N ILE A 170 -15.46 50.58 -13.67
CA ILE A 170 -14.33 51.44 -14.07
C ILE A 170 -14.41 51.79 -15.56
N GLN A 171 -14.78 50.85 -16.44
CA GLN A 171 -14.97 51.12 -17.88
C GLN A 171 -16.01 52.22 -18.11
N ASP A 172 -17.16 52.14 -17.43
CA ASP A 172 -18.25 53.10 -17.59
C ASP A 172 -17.85 54.52 -17.15
N HIS A 173 -16.92 54.65 -16.20
CA HIS A 173 -16.39 55.95 -15.75
C HIS A 173 -15.30 56.53 -16.65
N ILE A 174 -14.58 55.72 -17.44
CA ILE A 174 -13.45 56.16 -18.30
C ILE A 174 -13.94 56.83 -19.58
N VAL A 175 -15.06 56.38 -20.16
CA VAL A 175 -15.66 56.95 -21.38
C VAL A 175 -15.99 58.45 -21.21
N ALA A 176 -16.10 58.95 -19.99
CA ALA A 176 -16.40 60.35 -19.70
C ALA A 176 -15.19 61.32 -19.71
N LYS A 177 -13.93 60.85 -19.85
CA LYS A 177 -12.72 61.71 -19.74
C LYS A 177 -11.57 61.33 -20.71
N GLU A 178 -11.62 61.81 -21.95
CA GLU A 178 -10.57 61.60 -22.98
C GLU A 178 -9.16 62.09 -22.58
N GLN A 179 -9.04 63.14 -21.75
CA GLN A 179 -7.75 63.79 -21.44
C GLN A 179 -6.77 62.93 -20.61
N HIS A 180 -7.16 61.73 -20.17
CA HIS A 180 -6.35 60.84 -19.34
C HIS A 180 -6.13 59.43 -19.92
N ALA A 181 -6.63 59.13 -21.13
CA ALA A 181 -6.60 57.79 -21.71
C ALA A 181 -5.17 57.24 -21.93
N GLN A 182 -4.22 58.06 -22.38
CA GLN A 182 -2.83 57.63 -22.59
C GLN A 182 -2.15 57.17 -21.30
N GLY A 183 -2.32 57.93 -20.21
CA GLY A 183 -1.75 57.60 -18.90
C GLY A 183 -2.35 56.32 -18.33
N GLN A 184 -3.67 56.16 -18.46
CA GLN A 184 -4.37 54.95 -18.04
C GLN A 184 -3.97 53.72 -18.85
N ALA A 185 -3.85 53.83 -20.17
CA ALA A 185 -3.42 52.72 -21.04
C ALA A 185 -2.03 52.21 -20.64
N ARG A 186 -1.09 53.13 -20.41
CA ARG A 186 0.28 52.78 -19.95
C ARG A 186 0.28 52.17 -18.55
N GLN A 187 -0.55 52.69 -17.65
CA GLN A 187 -0.64 52.16 -16.29
C GLN A 187 -1.21 50.74 -16.27
N TRP A 188 -2.31 50.48 -16.99
CA TRP A 188 -2.85 49.13 -17.12
C TRP A 188 -1.84 48.17 -17.77
N LEU A 189 -1.07 48.64 -18.75
CA LEU A 189 -0.02 47.83 -19.38
C LEU A 189 1.04 47.42 -18.36
N GLN A 190 1.53 48.39 -17.58
CA GLN A 190 2.52 48.14 -16.55
C GLN A 190 2.00 47.22 -15.44
N ASP A 191 0.76 47.42 -14.99
CA ASP A 191 0.13 46.59 -13.96
C ASP A 191 0.00 45.14 -14.45
N THR A 192 -0.49 44.91 -15.67
CA THR A 192 -0.60 43.55 -16.24
C THR A 192 0.75 42.90 -16.51
N GLN A 193 1.77 43.66 -16.94
CA GLN A 193 3.15 43.16 -17.08
C GLN A 193 3.74 42.68 -15.76
N ALA A 194 3.53 43.45 -14.68
CA ALA A 194 4.00 43.06 -13.35
C ALA A 194 3.34 41.76 -12.89
N LEU A 195 2.05 41.58 -13.17
CA LEU A 195 1.33 40.35 -12.85
C LEU A 195 1.83 39.13 -13.65
N LEU A 196 2.02 39.28 -14.96
CA LEU A 196 2.57 38.22 -15.81
C LEU A 196 3.95 37.77 -15.34
N LYS A 197 4.79 38.71 -14.92
CA LYS A 197 6.12 38.43 -14.36
C LYS A 197 6.05 37.61 -13.07
N VAL A 198 5.12 37.93 -12.16
CA VAL A 198 4.93 37.13 -10.94
C VAL A 198 4.53 35.70 -11.27
N ILE A 199 3.66 35.50 -12.27
CA ILE A 199 3.28 34.15 -12.72
C ILE A 199 4.48 33.38 -13.25
N ASP A 200 5.30 34.02 -14.08
CA ASP A 200 6.49 33.40 -14.67
C ASP A 200 7.55 33.01 -13.63
N GLU A 201 7.74 33.83 -12.61
CA GLU A 201 8.77 33.61 -11.57
C GLU A 201 8.33 32.66 -10.44
N SER A 202 7.02 32.53 -10.20
CA SER A 202 6.51 31.93 -8.96
C SER A 202 5.67 30.67 -9.17
N TYR A 203 5.27 30.36 -10.42
CA TYR A 203 4.37 29.25 -10.73
C TYR A 203 4.92 28.37 -11.87
N ASP A 204 4.72 27.06 -11.75
CA ASP A 204 5.01 26.10 -12.83
C ASP A 204 3.92 26.11 -13.92
N HIS A 205 3.75 27.26 -14.57
CA HIS A 205 2.72 27.46 -15.60
C HIS A 205 2.90 26.51 -16.78
N GLN A 206 4.12 26.12 -17.12
CA GLN A 206 4.37 25.14 -18.19
C GLN A 206 3.88 23.73 -17.84
N LYS A 207 3.95 23.34 -16.56
CA LYS A 207 3.49 22.01 -16.09
C LYS A 207 1.97 21.92 -16.12
N PHE A 208 1.31 22.96 -15.62
CA PHE A 208 -0.14 22.92 -15.39
C PHE A 208 -0.97 23.46 -16.56
N LYS A 209 -0.47 24.48 -17.27
CA LYS A 209 -1.16 25.19 -18.36
C LYS A 209 -0.18 25.62 -19.47
N PRO A 210 0.39 24.66 -20.23
CA PRO A 210 1.39 24.96 -21.24
C PRO A 210 0.85 25.93 -22.31
N GLY A 211 1.58 27.02 -22.55
CA GLY A 211 1.27 28.00 -23.60
C GLY A 211 0.26 29.08 -23.23
N GLU A 212 -0.44 28.99 -22.10
CA GLU A 212 -1.42 30.02 -21.70
C GLU A 212 -0.74 31.36 -21.34
N LEU A 213 0.38 31.33 -20.63
CA LEU A 213 1.14 32.55 -20.34
C LEU A 213 1.63 33.25 -21.62
N ALA A 214 2.09 32.48 -22.60
CA ALA A 214 2.55 33.01 -23.89
C ALA A 214 1.41 33.66 -24.69
N LYS A 215 0.18 33.11 -24.63
CA LYS A 215 -1.00 33.75 -25.25
C LYS A 215 -1.27 35.12 -24.63
N LEU A 216 -1.23 35.23 -23.30
CA LEU A 216 -1.46 36.50 -22.60
C LEU A 216 -0.36 37.54 -22.86
N GLN A 217 0.90 37.10 -22.96
CA GLN A 217 2.01 37.97 -23.37
C GLN A 217 1.81 38.53 -24.79
N ASN A 218 1.34 37.70 -25.73
CA ASN A 218 1.03 38.14 -27.10
C ASN A 218 -0.14 39.15 -27.13
N GLU A 219 -1.21 38.93 -26.35
CA GLU A 219 -2.31 39.90 -26.23
C GLU A 219 -1.81 41.25 -25.70
N LEU A 220 -0.90 41.22 -24.74
CA LEU A 220 -0.34 42.43 -24.14
C LEU A 220 0.55 43.19 -25.13
N GLN A 221 1.26 42.49 -26.01
CA GLN A 221 2.03 43.11 -27.09
C GLN A 221 1.12 43.82 -28.11
N ILE A 222 -0.09 43.30 -28.36
CA ILE A 222 -1.09 43.98 -29.19
C ILE A 222 -1.53 45.30 -28.51
N ALA A 223 -1.75 45.28 -27.19
CA ALA A 223 -2.08 46.50 -26.44
C ALA A 223 -0.93 47.53 -26.49
N GLU A 224 0.32 47.09 -26.40
CA GLU A 224 1.50 47.96 -26.52
C GLU A 224 1.58 48.63 -27.89
N ASN A 225 1.34 47.86 -28.96
CA ASN A 225 1.27 48.40 -30.32
C ASN A 225 0.14 49.43 -30.47
N ASN A 226 -1.04 49.18 -29.90
CA ASN A 226 -2.16 50.13 -29.91
C ASN A 226 -1.79 51.44 -29.21
N ILE A 227 -1.06 51.40 -28.08
CA ILE A 227 -0.55 52.61 -27.41
C ILE A 227 0.42 53.37 -28.32
N SER A 228 1.32 52.67 -29.02
CA SER A 228 2.29 53.30 -29.93
C SER A 228 1.63 54.01 -31.11
N GLN A 229 0.47 53.51 -31.55
CA GLN A 229 -0.33 54.07 -32.65
C GLN A 229 -1.33 55.14 -32.19
N GLY A 230 -1.41 55.43 -30.88
CA GLY A 230 -2.35 56.40 -30.32
C GLY A 230 -3.77 55.88 -30.09
N HIS A 231 -4.01 54.58 -30.28
CA HIS A 231 -5.31 53.92 -30.04
C HIS A 231 -5.48 53.57 -28.56
N TYR A 232 -5.57 54.57 -27.70
CA TYR A 232 -5.54 54.38 -26.25
C TYR A 232 -6.76 53.65 -25.68
N GLU A 233 -7.96 53.85 -26.22
CA GLU A 233 -9.18 53.17 -25.74
C GLU A 233 -9.16 51.68 -26.07
N ALA A 234 -8.73 51.34 -27.29
CA ALA A 234 -8.53 49.95 -27.70
C ALA A 234 -7.42 49.28 -26.88
N ALA A 235 -6.35 50.01 -26.57
CA ALA A 235 -5.32 49.55 -25.64
C ALA A 235 -5.92 49.28 -24.26
N ILE A 236 -6.59 50.24 -23.61
CA ILE A 236 -7.20 50.07 -22.28
C ILE A 236 -8.10 48.83 -22.23
N SER A 237 -9.00 48.68 -23.20
CA SER A 237 -9.91 47.52 -23.27
C SER A 237 -9.15 46.20 -23.38
N THR A 238 -8.13 46.14 -24.25
CA THR A 238 -7.29 44.95 -24.43
C THR A 238 -6.55 44.62 -23.14
N THR A 239 -5.90 45.60 -22.51
CA THR A 239 -5.09 45.37 -21.32
C THR A 239 -5.91 44.99 -20.10
N GLN A 240 -7.11 45.56 -19.92
CA GLN A 240 -8.03 45.17 -18.85
C GLN A 240 -8.52 43.74 -19.00
N ARG A 241 -8.86 43.33 -20.24
CA ARG A 241 -9.24 41.94 -20.51
C ARG A 241 -8.07 40.99 -20.25
N THR A 242 -6.87 41.32 -20.74
CA THR A 242 -5.67 40.52 -20.50
C THR A 242 -5.31 40.49 -19.01
N TYR A 243 -5.53 41.58 -18.25
CA TYR A 243 -5.40 41.60 -16.79
C TYR A 243 -6.32 40.57 -16.13
N LEU A 244 -7.60 40.56 -16.50
CA LEU A 244 -8.59 39.61 -15.98
C LEU A 244 -8.17 38.17 -16.29
N HIS A 245 -7.82 37.85 -17.53
CA HIS A 245 -7.38 36.50 -17.91
C HIS A 245 -6.07 36.11 -17.20
N THR A 246 -5.18 37.06 -16.95
CA THR A 246 -3.94 36.81 -16.20
C THR A 246 -4.23 36.49 -14.73
N GLN A 247 -5.19 37.19 -14.12
CA GLN A 247 -5.66 36.85 -12.77
C GLN A 247 -6.33 35.47 -12.75
N GLU A 248 -7.17 35.15 -13.72
CA GLU A 248 -7.78 33.82 -13.86
C GLU A 248 -6.71 32.71 -13.93
N LEU A 249 -5.69 32.89 -14.77
CA LEU A 249 -4.59 31.95 -14.90
C LEU A 249 -3.84 31.77 -13.57
N ARG A 250 -3.49 32.87 -12.88
CA ARG A 250 -2.81 32.81 -11.57
C ARG A 250 -3.62 31.99 -10.55
N LEU A 251 -4.92 32.24 -10.46
CA LEU A 251 -5.80 31.58 -9.51
C LEU A 251 -5.96 30.09 -9.85
N GLU A 252 -6.09 29.76 -11.13
CA GLU A 252 -6.14 28.37 -11.58
C GLU A 252 -4.84 27.62 -11.30
N LEU A 253 -3.68 28.26 -11.52
CA LEU A 253 -2.37 27.70 -11.19
C LEU A 253 -2.21 27.46 -9.69
N GLU A 254 -2.68 28.38 -8.84
CA GLU A 254 -2.68 28.19 -7.38
C GLU A 254 -3.52 26.96 -7.00
N ARG A 255 -4.74 26.83 -7.55
CA ARG A 255 -5.62 25.67 -7.33
C ARG A 255 -4.95 24.36 -7.74
N LEU A 256 -4.40 24.30 -8.96
CA LEU A 256 -3.74 23.12 -9.50
C LEU A 256 -2.49 22.74 -8.70
N THR A 257 -1.72 23.74 -8.26
CA THR A 257 -0.54 23.55 -7.41
C THR A 257 -0.94 22.95 -6.06
N LEU A 258 -1.98 23.48 -5.42
CA LEU A 258 -2.49 22.97 -4.15
C LEU A 258 -3.01 21.52 -4.29
N GLU A 259 -3.84 21.28 -5.30
CA GLU A 259 -4.40 19.95 -5.58
C GLU A 259 -3.28 18.93 -5.80
N TRP A 260 -2.36 19.22 -6.72
CA TRP A 260 -1.24 18.33 -7.04
C TRP A 260 -0.35 18.04 -5.83
N ASN A 261 0.01 19.07 -5.05
CA ASN A 261 0.82 18.92 -3.85
C ASN A 261 0.14 18.03 -2.80
N ALA A 262 -1.18 18.14 -2.65
CA ALA A 262 -1.93 17.33 -1.70
C ALA A 262 -1.95 15.84 -2.12
N TYR A 263 -2.17 15.56 -3.41
CA TYR A 263 -2.09 14.20 -3.94
C TYR A 263 -0.67 13.62 -3.85
N LEU A 264 0.37 14.45 -4.04
CA LEU A 264 1.76 14.01 -3.90
C LEU A 264 2.07 13.61 -2.46
N THR A 265 1.67 14.42 -1.48
CA THR A 265 1.79 14.10 -0.07
C THR A 265 1.06 12.80 0.27
N ALA A 266 -0.19 12.65 -0.18
CA ALA A 266 -0.97 11.44 0.06
C ALA A 266 -0.32 10.20 -0.58
N ALA A 267 0.17 10.29 -1.81
CA ALA A 267 0.86 9.20 -2.48
C ALA A 267 2.13 8.77 -1.72
N ARG A 268 3.01 9.73 -1.37
CA ARG A 268 4.25 9.44 -0.61
C ARG A 268 3.96 8.76 0.72
N GLN A 269 2.95 9.24 1.43
CA GLN A 269 2.55 8.63 2.69
C GLN A 269 2.09 7.18 2.49
N SER A 270 1.29 6.95 1.46
CA SER A 270 0.71 5.64 1.20
C SER A 270 1.79 4.60 0.88
N ALA A 271 2.77 4.96 0.05
CA ALA A 271 3.92 4.11 -0.24
C ALA A 271 4.80 3.88 1.01
N ALA A 272 5.06 4.94 1.80
CA ALA A 272 5.82 4.80 3.05
C ALA A 272 5.15 3.88 4.07
N GLU A 273 3.81 3.90 4.16
CA GLU A 273 3.03 3.01 5.03
C GLU A 273 3.14 1.55 4.58
N VAL A 274 3.08 1.28 3.28
CA VAL A 274 3.25 -0.07 2.74
C VAL A 274 4.65 -0.61 3.00
N LEU A 275 5.70 0.22 2.81
CA LEU A 275 7.08 -0.16 3.16
C LEU A 275 7.21 -0.53 4.63
N ALA A 276 6.63 0.31 5.49
CA ALA A 276 6.55 0.07 6.92
C ALA A 276 5.82 -1.24 7.25
N ALA A 277 4.69 -1.52 6.59
CA ALA A 277 3.97 -2.77 6.76
C ALA A 277 4.85 -3.96 6.37
N CYS A 278 5.52 -3.90 5.21
CA CYS A 278 6.45 -4.92 4.76
C CYS A 278 7.58 -5.17 5.77
N ASP A 279 8.19 -4.11 6.31
CA ASP A 279 9.25 -4.22 7.34
C ASP A 279 8.74 -4.90 8.62
N THR A 280 7.45 -4.76 8.95
CA THR A 280 6.83 -5.47 10.10
C THR A 280 6.54 -6.92 9.78
N HIS A 281 6.21 -7.18 8.53
CA HIS A 281 5.80 -8.48 8.05
C HIS A 281 7.03 -9.37 7.84
N GLN A 282 8.25 -8.82 7.85
CA GLN A 282 9.48 -9.57 7.69
C GLN A 282 9.59 -10.77 8.65
N THR A 283 9.21 -10.57 9.92
CA THR A 283 9.10 -11.65 10.89
C THR A 283 7.74 -11.60 11.55
N ALA A 284 7.03 -12.73 11.53
CA ALA A 284 5.76 -12.90 12.20
C ALA A 284 5.86 -14.07 13.18
N LYS A 285 5.60 -13.82 14.46
CA LYS A 285 5.45 -14.88 15.45
C LYS A 285 4.05 -15.44 15.42
N PHE A 286 3.96 -16.75 15.46
CA PHE A 286 2.73 -17.50 15.48
C PHE A 286 2.63 -18.29 16.78
N THR A 287 1.57 -18.12 17.57
CA THR A 287 1.36 -18.92 18.79
C THR A 287 0.49 -20.14 18.48
N PHE A 288 1.00 -21.34 18.74
CA PHE A 288 0.28 -22.62 18.63
C PHE A 288 0.20 -23.26 20.01
N ASP A 289 -0.98 -23.52 20.55
CA ASP A 289 -1.17 -24.23 21.84
C ASP A 289 -0.25 -23.78 23.00
N SER A 290 0.10 -22.49 23.04
CA SER A 290 1.01 -21.81 24.00
C SER A 290 2.52 -21.81 23.66
N GLU A 291 2.92 -22.35 22.52
CA GLU A 291 4.26 -22.24 21.95
C GLU A 291 4.33 -21.13 20.90
N GLU A 292 5.32 -20.25 20.99
CA GLU A 292 5.55 -19.19 19.99
C GLU A 292 6.59 -19.62 18.97
N VAL A 293 6.22 -19.57 17.69
CA VAL A 293 7.09 -19.89 16.57
C VAL A 293 7.28 -18.64 15.72
N ALA A 294 8.50 -18.13 15.67
CA ALA A 294 8.85 -17.04 14.77
C ALA A 294 9.02 -17.57 13.34
N ALA A 295 8.33 -16.95 12.39
CA ALA A 295 8.41 -17.27 10.97
C ALA A 295 8.89 -16.07 10.16
N GLU A 296 9.89 -16.31 9.30
CA GLU A 296 10.32 -15.35 8.31
C GLU A 296 9.38 -15.43 7.10
N VAL A 297 8.54 -14.41 6.93
CA VAL A 297 7.47 -14.42 5.89
C VAL A 297 8.07 -14.53 4.48
N ASP A 298 9.23 -13.92 4.25
CA ASP A 298 9.90 -13.95 2.95
C ASP A 298 10.40 -15.36 2.58
N PHE A 299 10.86 -16.14 3.58
CA PHE A 299 11.21 -17.54 3.40
C PHE A 299 9.98 -18.34 2.97
N TRP A 300 8.88 -18.27 3.73
CA TRP A 300 7.67 -19.05 3.45
C TRP A 300 6.92 -18.61 2.17
N THR A 301 7.15 -17.38 1.70
CA THR A 301 6.55 -16.82 0.47
C THR A 301 7.50 -16.75 -0.73
N HIS A 302 8.67 -17.40 -0.66
CA HIS A 302 9.62 -17.48 -1.77
C HIS A 302 10.12 -16.11 -2.28
N GLY A 303 10.36 -15.18 -1.36
CA GLY A 303 10.89 -13.86 -1.69
C GLY A 303 9.83 -12.84 -2.15
N ALA A 304 8.53 -13.19 -2.08
CA ALA A 304 7.47 -12.32 -2.58
C ALA A 304 7.34 -11.02 -1.79
N LEU A 305 7.55 -11.07 -0.47
CA LEU A 305 7.52 -9.87 0.39
C LEU A 305 8.67 -8.91 0.04
N SER A 306 9.87 -9.43 -0.18
CA SER A 306 11.02 -8.65 -0.62
C SER A 306 10.81 -8.01 -1.99
N LYS A 307 10.20 -8.73 -2.94
CA LYS A 307 9.83 -8.19 -4.27
C LYS A 307 8.81 -7.06 -4.15
N LEU A 308 7.76 -7.25 -3.36
CA LEU A 308 6.75 -6.22 -3.11
C LEU A 308 7.37 -4.97 -2.47
N ARG A 309 8.20 -5.16 -1.45
CA ARG A 309 8.94 -4.07 -0.79
C ARG A 309 9.81 -3.29 -1.77
N GLN A 310 10.48 -3.99 -2.70
CA GLN A 310 11.30 -3.34 -3.73
C GLN A 310 10.43 -2.49 -4.68
N GLN A 311 9.31 -3.02 -5.17
CA GLN A 311 8.38 -2.28 -6.04
C GLN A 311 7.87 -1.00 -5.38
N VAL A 312 7.48 -1.09 -4.10
CA VAL A 312 7.00 0.07 -3.34
C VAL A 312 8.14 1.08 -3.11
N ALA A 313 9.38 0.62 -2.89
CA ALA A 313 10.54 1.50 -2.74
C ALA A 313 10.89 2.23 -4.04
N GLU A 314 10.75 1.58 -5.19
CA GLU A 314 10.91 2.20 -6.51
C GLU A 314 9.86 3.30 -6.73
N GLU A 315 8.60 3.04 -6.35
CA GLU A 315 7.53 4.04 -6.40
C GLU A 315 7.79 5.21 -5.43
N GLN A 316 8.25 4.95 -4.21
CA GLN A 316 8.65 5.99 -3.26
C GLN A 316 9.75 6.89 -3.85
N ASN A 317 10.76 6.30 -4.49
CA ASN A 317 11.83 7.05 -5.15
C ASN A 317 11.32 7.89 -6.33
N LYS A 318 10.32 7.39 -7.08
CA LYS A 318 9.63 8.15 -8.13
C LYS A 318 8.90 9.36 -7.52
N LEU A 319 8.16 9.15 -6.44
CA LEU A 319 7.42 10.19 -5.74
C LEU A 319 8.34 11.23 -5.10
N ASP A 320 9.54 10.87 -4.66
CA ASP A 320 10.53 11.80 -4.11
C ASP A 320 11.13 12.74 -5.18
N LYS A 321 11.00 12.40 -6.48
CA LYS A 321 11.44 13.21 -7.63
C LYS A 321 10.26 13.58 -8.54
N PRO A 322 9.41 14.54 -8.14
CA PRO A 322 8.07 14.65 -8.68
C PRO A 322 7.96 15.55 -9.93
N ASP A 323 9.09 16.00 -10.50
CA ASP A 323 9.15 17.04 -11.54
C ASP A 323 8.23 16.73 -12.73
N ASN A 324 8.12 15.46 -13.12
CA ASN A 324 7.31 15.01 -14.27
C ASN A 324 6.03 14.26 -13.90
N LEU A 325 5.62 14.24 -12.63
CA LEU A 325 4.41 13.52 -12.21
C LEU A 325 3.16 14.31 -12.53
N SER A 326 2.21 13.68 -13.21
CA SER A 326 0.86 14.18 -13.44
C SER A 326 -0.06 13.89 -12.24
N LEU A 327 -1.18 14.61 -12.16
CA LEU A 327 -2.20 14.38 -11.14
C LEU A 327 -2.79 12.96 -11.19
N ASP A 328 -2.97 12.42 -12.39
CA ASP A 328 -3.54 11.08 -12.58
C ASP A 328 -2.57 9.99 -12.13
N GLU A 329 -1.26 10.16 -12.37
CA GLU A 329 -0.24 9.26 -11.84
C GLU A 329 -0.22 9.24 -10.30
N LEU A 330 -0.41 10.38 -9.65
CA LEU A 330 -0.50 10.44 -8.18
C LEU A 330 -1.72 9.70 -7.66
N LYS A 331 -2.88 9.85 -8.32
CA LYS A 331 -4.11 9.09 -8.00
C LYS A 331 -3.91 7.58 -8.19
N GLN A 332 -3.24 7.18 -9.27
CA GLN A 332 -2.91 5.77 -9.51
C GLN A 332 -1.95 5.23 -8.45
N SER A 333 -0.92 5.99 -8.06
CA SER A 333 0.02 5.61 -7.00
C SER A 333 -0.68 5.34 -5.66
N ILE A 334 -1.67 6.19 -5.30
CA ILE A 334 -2.54 6.01 -4.13
C ILE A 334 -3.34 4.70 -4.21
N ALA A 335 -3.85 4.37 -5.39
CA ALA A 335 -4.61 3.14 -5.64
C ALA A 335 -3.73 1.88 -5.63
N HIS A 336 -2.55 1.91 -6.25
CA HIS A 336 -1.57 0.81 -6.21
C HIS A 336 -1.08 0.56 -4.78
N SER A 337 -0.84 1.61 -4.00
CA SER A 337 -0.46 1.47 -2.59
C SER A 337 -1.52 0.72 -1.77
N GLU A 338 -2.81 0.90 -2.08
CA GLU A 338 -3.89 0.14 -1.44
C GLU A 338 -3.83 -1.35 -1.82
N GLN A 339 -3.59 -1.66 -3.09
CA GLN A 339 -3.44 -3.04 -3.57
C GLN A 339 -2.21 -3.71 -2.95
N TRP A 340 -1.06 -3.05 -2.95
CA TRP A 340 0.16 -3.57 -2.34
C TRP A 340 0.02 -3.80 -0.84
N ARG A 341 -0.77 -2.98 -0.13
CA ARG A 341 -1.06 -3.25 1.28
C ARG A 341 -1.83 -4.56 1.45
N GLN A 342 -2.89 -4.76 0.68
CA GLN A 342 -3.68 -6.00 0.72
C GLN A 342 -2.82 -7.21 0.34
N GLU A 343 -1.94 -7.05 -0.65
CA GLU A 343 -0.97 -8.09 -1.02
C GLU A 343 0.00 -8.40 0.13
N SER A 344 0.53 -7.38 0.82
CA SER A 344 1.40 -7.56 1.97
C SER A 344 0.73 -8.32 3.13
N GLU A 345 -0.57 -8.06 3.37
CA GLU A 345 -1.36 -8.79 4.36
C GLU A 345 -1.60 -10.24 3.91
N ALA A 346 -1.95 -10.46 2.64
CA ALA A 346 -2.15 -11.79 2.07
C ALA A 346 -0.88 -12.65 2.11
N LEU A 347 0.30 -12.05 1.93
CA LEU A 347 1.59 -12.75 2.04
C LEU A 347 1.85 -13.27 3.46
N VAL A 348 1.43 -12.54 4.49
CA VAL A 348 1.56 -13.02 5.88
C VAL A 348 0.65 -14.23 6.12
N GLU A 349 -0.57 -14.20 5.62
CA GLU A 349 -1.49 -15.35 5.71
C GLU A 349 -0.96 -16.56 4.95
N GLN A 350 -0.40 -16.35 3.74
CA GLN A 350 0.25 -17.43 2.99
C GLN A 350 1.43 -18.03 3.75
N ALA A 351 2.25 -17.20 4.40
CA ALA A 351 3.35 -17.69 5.24
C ALA A 351 2.85 -18.51 6.44
N LYS A 352 1.75 -18.06 7.08
CA LYS A 352 1.10 -18.77 8.18
C LYS A 352 0.59 -20.14 7.74
N GLU A 353 -0.11 -20.22 6.59
CA GLU A 353 -0.60 -21.49 6.05
C GLU A 353 0.54 -22.44 5.69
N ALA A 354 1.62 -21.94 5.08
CA ALA A 354 2.78 -22.75 4.75
C ALA A 354 3.50 -23.30 5.99
N LEU A 355 3.60 -22.50 7.06
CA LEU A 355 4.14 -22.92 8.34
C LEU A 355 3.28 -24.01 8.98
N ILE A 356 1.96 -23.82 9.06
CA ILE A 356 1.01 -24.81 9.59
C ILE A 356 1.13 -26.12 8.81
N ALA A 357 1.16 -26.04 7.48
CA ALA A 357 1.30 -27.22 6.64
C ALA A 357 2.62 -27.96 6.92
N SER A 358 3.72 -27.24 7.15
CA SER A 358 5.01 -27.83 7.52
C SER A 358 4.98 -28.52 8.88
N GLN A 359 4.35 -27.90 9.88
CA GLN A 359 4.17 -28.53 11.19
C GLN A 359 3.31 -29.78 11.09
N LEU A 360 2.22 -29.73 10.30
CA LEU A 360 1.38 -30.89 10.03
C LEU A 360 2.16 -32.02 9.37
N ARG A 361 3.07 -31.74 8.42
CA ARG A 361 3.94 -32.76 7.83
C ARG A 361 4.79 -33.45 8.90
N ASN A 362 5.37 -32.68 9.80
CA ASN A 362 6.17 -33.22 10.90
C ASN A 362 5.31 -34.09 11.85
N ASN A 363 4.11 -33.62 12.20
CA ASN A 363 3.19 -34.38 13.04
C ASN A 363 2.81 -35.70 12.38
N ILE A 364 2.42 -35.70 11.09
CA ILE A 364 2.12 -36.93 10.33
C ILE A 364 3.30 -37.91 10.37
N ALA A 365 4.53 -37.44 10.21
CA ALA A 365 5.72 -38.28 10.30
C ALA A 365 5.88 -38.91 11.69
N GLN A 366 5.67 -38.14 12.76
CA GLN A 366 5.70 -38.63 14.14
C GLN A 366 4.58 -39.64 14.43
N SER A 367 3.37 -39.43 13.91
CA SER A 367 2.27 -40.39 14.06
C SER A 367 2.59 -41.71 13.35
N ILE A 368 3.23 -41.65 12.18
CA ILE A 368 3.68 -42.85 11.43
C ILE A 368 4.75 -43.61 12.22
N GLU A 369 5.72 -42.91 12.79
CA GLU A 369 6.73 -43.49 13.68
C GLU A 369 6.07 -44.20 14.87
N ALA A 370 5.24 -43.49 15.63
CA ALA A 370 4.55 -44.05 16.79
C ALA A 370 3.62 -45.23 16.44
N ALA A 371 2.98 -45.22 15.27
CA ALA A 371 2.12 -46.32 14.82
C ALA A 371 2.89 -47.62 14.55
N LEU A 372 4.19 -47.52 14.25
CA LEU A 372 5.02 -48.63 13.80
C LEU A 372 6.09 -49.04 14.82
N GLU A 373 6.36 -48.22 15.83
CA GLU A 373 7.29 -48.52 16.93
C GLU A 373 6.93 -49.83 17.66
N ASP A 374 5.65 -50.01 18.03
CA ASP A 374 5.13 -51.23 18.67
C ASP A 374 5.27 -52.49 17.77
N ALA A 375 5.40 -52.29 16.46
CA ALA A 375 5.62 -53.36 15.48
C ALA A 375 7.11 -53.65 15.21
N GLY A 376 8.02 -53.01 15.96
CA GLY A 376 9.47 -53.21 15.88
C GLY A 376 10.13 -52.51 14.69
N TRP A 377 9.60 -51.35 14.29
CA TRP A 377 10.22 -50.47 13.30
C TRP A 377 10.89 -49.29 13.99
N ASP A 378 12.14 -49.04 13.64
CA ASP A 378 12.92 -47.91 14.13
C ASP A 378 13.16 -46.89 13.00
N VAL A 379 13.16 -45.61 13.34
CA VAL A 379 13.52 -44.53 12.40
C VAL A 379 15.03 -44.55 12.17
N VAL A 380 15.43 -44.66 10.90
CA VAL A 380 16.84 -44.68 10.49
C VAL A 380 17.31 -43.29 10.07
N ASP A 381 16.47 -42.55 9.34
CA ASP A 381 16.78 -41.20 8.87
C ASP A 381 15.47 -40.43 8.57
N SER A 382 15.50 -39.11 8.71
CA SER A 382 14.41 -38.19 8.39
C SER A 382 14.97 -36.85 7.91
N THR A 383 14.50 -36.35 6.77
CA THR A 383 14.98 -35.09 6.20
C THR A 383 13.96 -34.45 5.27
N TYR A 384 14.02 -33.12 5.14
CA TYR A 384 13.29 -32.38 4.12
C TYR A 384 14.07 -32.39 2.80
N GLU A 385 13.36 -32.44 1.68
CA GLU A 385 13.97 -32.32 0.35
C GLU A 385 14.76 -31.00 0.24
N GLY A 386 16.07 -31.10 -0.03
CA GLY A 386 16.97 -29.95 -0.08
C GLY A 386 17.20 -29.22 1.25
N GLU A 387 16.87 -29.83 2.39
CA GLU A 387 16.86 -29.18 3.72
C GLU A 387 15.91 -27.96 3.79
N ASP A 388 14.89 -27.93 2.92
CA ASP A 388 13.90 -26.86 2.85
C ASP A 388 12.58 -27.32 3.49
N HIS A 389 12.22 -26.70 4.61
CA HIS A 389 10.98 -27.00 5.34
C HIS A 389 9.68 -26.78 4.52
N ARG A 390 9.76 -26.07 3.40
CA ARG A 390 8.65 -25.89 2.45
C ARG A 390 8.44 -27.11 1.55
N GLY A 391 9.45 -27.96 1.40
CA GLY A 391 9.45 -29.14 0.54
C GLY A 391 8.83 -30.38 1.17
N ALA A 392 9.00 -31.51 0.47
CA ALA A 392 8.53 -32.80 0.95
C ALA A 392 9.36 -33.31 2.15
N LEU A 393 8.71 -33.93 3.12
CA LEU A 393 9.37 -34.59 4.25
C LEU A 393 9.52 -36.08 3.94
N HIS A 394 10.75 -36.59 4.02
CA HIS A 394 11.09 -37.99 3.80
C HIS A 394 11.42 -38.64 5.14
N LEU A 395 10.77 -39.76 5.44
CA LEU A 395 11.01 -40.56 6.65
C LEU A 395 11.35 -42.00 6.24
N LYS A 396 12.47 -42.51 6.75
CA LYS A 396 12.93 -43.87 6.52
C LYS A 396 12.86 -44.68 7.81
N LEU A 397 12.12 -45.79 7.77
CA LEU A 397 12.04 -46.74 8.86
C LEU A 397 12.64 -48.09 8.44
N GLN A 398 13.17 -48.82 9.40
CA GLN A 398 13.70 -50.17 9.22
C GLN A 398 13.27 -51.09 10.37
N ASN A 399 12.98 -52.35 10.05
CA ASN A 399 12.67 -53.36 11.05
C ASN A 399 13.86 -54.28 11.37
N LEU A 400 13.72 -55.13 12.40
CA LEU A 400 14.70 -56.15 12.77
C LEU A 400 15.01 -57.17 11.65
N ALA A 401 14.10 -57.35 10.69
CA ALA A 401 14.28 -58.21 9.52
C ALA A 401 15.00 -57.50 8.35
N THR A 402 15.47 -56.27 8.55
CA THR A 402 16.16 -55.39 7.59
C THR A 402 15.33 -54.90 6.40
N ASP A 403 14.01 -55.09 6.45
CA ASP A 403 13.06 -54.49 5.50
C ASP A 403 13.01 -52.98 5.72
N GLU A 404 12.83 -52.21 4.64
CA GLU A 404 12.84 -50.75 4.66
C GLU A 404 11.48 -50.20 4.23
N LEU A 405 11.05 -49.14 4.90
CA LEU A 405 9.84 -48.39 4.61
C LEU A 405 10.22 -46.93 4.42
N VAL A 406 9.80 -46.33 3.31
CA VAL A 406 10.00 -44.89 3.08
C VAL A 406 8.63 -44.25 2.97
N THR A 407 8.39 -43.22 3.78
CA THR A 407 7.21 -42.37 3.64
C THR A 407 7.64 -40.98 3.18
N ILE A 408 6.90 -40.42 2.24
CA ILE A 408 7.16 -39.12 1.62
C ILE A 408 5.88 -38.31 1.76
N ILE A 409 5.99 -37.16 2.43
CA ILE A 409 4.86 -36.29 2.73
C ILE A 409 5.06 -35.00 1.94
N THR A 410 4.33 -34.86 0.83
CA THR A 410 4.49 -33.78 -0.14
C THR A 410 3.40 -32.70 0.06
N PRO A 411 3.75 -31.41 0.17
CA PRO A 411 2.74 -30.36 0.14
C PRO A 411 2.13 -30.18 -1.25
N GLU A 412 0.80 -30.08 -1.32
CA GLU A 412 0.03 -29.81 -2.52
C GLU A 412 -0.90 -28.61 -2.30
N LYS A 413 -0.90 -27.66 -3.24
CA LYS A 413 -1.86 -26.55 -3.20
C LYS A 413 -3.21 -27.00 -3.75
N ALA A 414 -4.24 -26.91 -2.93
CA ALA A 414 -5.60 -27.19 -3.33
C ALA A 414 -6.24 -26.00 -4.08
N PRO A 415 -7.36 -26.22 -4.81
CA PRO A 415 -8.04 -25.16 -5.57
C PRO A 415 -8.57 -24.00 -4.71
N ASP A 416 -8.77 -24.23 -3.41
CA ASP A 416 -9.18 -23.27 -2.39
C ASP A 416 -8.00 -22.48 -1.78
N GLN A 417 -6.80 -22.60 -2.37
CA GLN A 417 -5.52 -22.04 -1.91
C GLN A 417 -4.96 -22.63 -0.62
N THR A 418 -5.65 -23.60 0.01
CA THR A 418 -5.11 -24.31 1.18
C THR A 418 -3.98 -25.26 0.78
N ILE A 419 -3.03 -25.48 1.69
CA ILE A 419 -1.95 -26.45 1.49
C ILE A 419 -2.35 -27.77 2.16
N ARG A 420 -2.43 -28.82 1.35
CA ARG A 420 -2.76 -30.20 1.73
C ARG A 420 -1.51 -31.06 1.70
N ASN A 421 -1.47 -32.15 2.46
CA ASN A 421 -0.31 -33.06 2.45
C ASN A 421 -0.67 -34.38 1.77
N HIS A 422 0.10 -34.74 0.75
CA HIS A 422 0.00 -36.00 0.05
C HIS A 422 1.02 -36.99 0.63
N LEU A 423 0.52 -38.07 1.22
CA LEU A 423 1.31 -39.14 1.83
C LEU A 423 1.52 -40.27 0.82
N ASN A 424 2.78 -40.47 0.46
CA ASN A 424 3.24 -41.60 -0.35
C ASN A 424 4.03 -42.58 0.52
N ILE A 425 3.60 -43.84 0.57
CA ILE A 425 4.22 -44.90 1.39
C ILE A 425 4.81 -45.96 0.46
N GLN A 426 6.10 -46.23 0.59
CA GLN A 426 6.85 -47.16 -0.24
C GLN A 426 7.43 -48.31 0.59
N PHE A 427 7.03 -49.54 0.27
CA PHE A 427 7.48 -50.75 0.94
C PHE A 427 8.61 -51.43 0.16
N PHE A 428 9.77 -51.59 0.81
CA PHE A 428 10.94 -52.29 0.30
C PHE A 428 11.20 -53.55 1.15
N ASP A 429 10.36 -54.57 1.00
CA ASP A 429 10.53 -55.86 1.68
C ASP A 429 11.59 -56.71 0.95
N LYS A 430 12.63 -57.17 1.66
CA LYS A 430 13.77 -57.91 1.07
C LYS A 430 13.55 -59.42 1.01
N ASN A 431 12.80 -59.97 1.96
CA ASN A 431 12.68 -61.42 2.15
C ASN A 431 11.26 -61.99 2.03
N ASN A 432 10.21 -61.20 2.28
CA ASN A 432 8.83 -61.70 2.23
C ASN A 432 7.87 -60.66 1.64
N ASN A 433 7.35 -60.94 0.45
CA ASN A 433 6.43 -60.08 -0.29
C ASN A 433 4.97 -60.34 0.16
N ASP A 434 4.73 -60.38 1.48
CA ASP A 434 3.44 -60.78 2.04
C ASP A 434 2.46 -59.59 2.12
N GLU A 435 1.39 -59.71 1.34
CA GLU A 435 0.37 -58.69 1.16
C GLU A 435 -0.46 -58.45 2.43
N ALA A 436 -0.68 -59.48 3.26
CA ALA A 436 -1.46 -59.35 4.48
C ALA A 436 -0.77 -58.42 5.49
N TYR A 437 0.56 -58.58 5.64
CA TYR A 437 1.37 -57.73 6.52
C TYR A 437 1.45 -56.28 6.03
N ARG A 438 1.55 -56.05 4.71
CA ARG A 438 1.49 -54.67 4.15
C ARG A 438 0.16 -53.99 4.44
N GLN A 439 -0.94 -54.72 4.30
CA GLN A 439 -2.26 -54.19 4.57
C GLN A 439 -2.46 -53.91 6.06
N GLU A 440 -1.97 -54.78 6.94
CA GLU A 440 -2.02 -54.56 8.38
C GLU A 440 -1.23 -53.31 8.80
N ARG A 441 -0.01 -53.14 8.28
CA ARG A 441 0.82 -51.95 8.53
C ARG A 441 0.14 -50.67 8.05
N LEU A 442 -0.39 -50.69 6.84
CA LEU A 442 -1.14 -49.56 6.28
C LEU A 442 -2.37 -49.22 7.14
N ASN A 443 -3.11 -50.23 7.59
CA ASN A 443 -4.28 -50.01 8.44
C ASN A 443 -3.90 -49.38 9.79
N ARG A 444 -2.80 -49.80 10.43
CA ARG A 444 -2.31 -49.21 11.68
C ARG A 444 -1.91 -47.74 11.51
N ILE A 445 -1.17 -47.42 10.45
CA ILE A 445 -0.81 -46.03 10.11
C ILE A 445 -2.08 -45.18 9.94
N MET A 446 -3.04 -45.67 9.16
CA MET A 446 -4.28 -44.94 8.89
C MET A 446 -5.20 -44.84 10.12
N GLU A 447 -5.17 -45.81 11.03
CA GLU A 447 -5.90 -45.77 12.30
C GLU A 447 -5.30 -44.72 13.23
N LYS A 448 -3.98 -44.72 13.41
CA LYS A 448 -3.28 -43.74 14.23
C LYS A 448 -3.48 -42.30 13.73
N LEU A 449 -3.40 -42.08 12.42
CA LEU A 449 -3.67 -40.77 11.84
C LEU A 449 -5.12 -40.31 12.08
N ARG A 450 -6.10 -41.22 12.06
CA ARG A 450 -7.50 -40.89 12.37
C ARG A 450 -7.74 -40.60 13.85
N ASP A 451 -7.00 -41.26 14.75
CA ASP A 451 -7.05 -41.01 16.19
C ASP A 451 -6.54 -39.60 16.55
N GLU A 452 -5.61 -39.08 15.75
CA GLU A 452 -5.12 -37.70 15.83
C GLU A 452 -5.99 -36.70 15.05
N GLU A 453 -7.26 -37.05 14.83
CA GLU A 453 -8.29 -36.24 14.16
C GLU A 453 -7.98 -35.83 12.70
N LEU A 454 -6.98 -36.44 12.05
CA LEU A 454 -6.68 -36.19 10.63
C LEU A 454 -7.69 -36.87 9.69
N ASP A 455 -8.15 -36.12 8.68
CA ASP A 455 -8.93 -36.66 7.56
C ASP A 455 -8.00 -37.27 6.52
N CYS A 456 -8.10 -38.60 6.40
CA CYS A 456 -7.28 -39.37 5.48
C CYS A 456 -8.15 -40.01 4.39
N SER A 457 -7.80 -39.81 3.13
CA SER A 457 -8.47 -40.51 2.02
C SER A 457 -8.18 -42.01 2.09
N GLN A 458 -9.03 -42.83 1.45
CA GLN A 458 -8.70 -44.25 1.29
C GLN A 458 -7.40 -44.40 0.48
N PRO A 459 -6.42 -45.18 0.96
CA PRO A 459 -5.14 -45.32 0.31
C PRO A 459 -5.29 -46.08 -1.02
N GLN A 460 -4.87 -45.46 -2.12
CA GLN A 460 -4.93 -46.04 -3.47
C GLN A 460 -3.55 -46.56 -3.91
N CYS A 461 -3.53 -47.49 -4.86
CA CYS A 461 -2.27 -47.92 -5.48
C CYS A 461 -1.81 -46.83 -6.45
N ALA A 462 -0.54 -46.43 -6.42
CA ALA A 462 0.01 -45.55 -7.42
C ALA A 462 -0.14 -46.17 -8.83
N PRO A 463 -0.63 -45.45 -9.86
CA PRO A 463 -0.85 -45.99 -11.19
C PRO A 463 0.40 -46.67 -11.76
N GLY A 464 0.29 -47.93 -12.19
CA GLY A 464 1.40 -48.68 -12.79
C GLY A 464 2.33 -49.41 -11.82
N THR A 465 2.12 -49.30 -10.50
CA THR A 465 2.90 -50.05 -9.47
C THR A 465 2.17 -51.29 -8.94
N GLU A 466 1.00 -51.60 -9.51
CA GLU A 466 0.09 -52.67 -9.09
C GLU A 466 0.81 -54.02 -9.01
N ASN A 467 0.77 -54.66 -7.84
CA ASN A 467 1.36 -55.98 -7.56
C ASN A 467 2.89 -56.08 -7.68
N GLN A 468 3.61 -54.96 -7.66
CA GLN A 468 5.08 -54.93 -7.69
C GLN A 468 5.64 -54.23 -6.44
N PRO A 469 6.75 -54.71 -5.84
CA PRO A 469 7.45 -53.98 -4.79
C PRO A 469 7.98 -52.65 -5.32
N ALA A 470 8.20 -51.67 -4.43
CA ALA A 470 8.81 -50.40 -4.83
C ALA A 470 10.20 -50.64 -5.42
N ARG A 471 10.46 -50.11 -6.62
CA ARG A 471 11.75 -50.28 -7.35
C ARG A 471 12.59 -49.01 -7.39
N GLU A 472 12.08 -47.91 -6.84
CA GLU A 472 12.75 -46.61 -6.81
C GLU A 472 13.76 -46.54 -5.66
N VAL A 473 14.80 -47.38 -5.75
CA VAL A 473 15.89 -47.47 -4.76
C VAL A 473 16.61 -46.12 -4.57
N GLU A 474 16.53 -45.22 -5.55
CA GLU A 474 17.03 -43.85 -5.45
C GLU A 474 16.36 -43.04 -4.32
N ARG A 475 15.13 -43.38 -3.91
CA ARG A 475 14.45 -42.72 -2.78
C ARG A 475 14.93 -43.20 -1.40
N LEU A 476 15.77 -44.24 -1.34
CA LEU A 476 16.45 -44.69 -0.14
C LEU A 476 17.77 -43.93 0.11
N ASP A 477 18.23 -43.15 -0.87
CA ASP A 477 19.47 -42.38 -0.84
C ASP A 477 19.21 -40.97 -0.29
N PHE A 478 19.19 -40.86 1.03
CA PHE A 478 18.86 -39.60 1.72
C PHE A 478 19.94 -38.52 1.53
N GLU A 479 21.18 -38.89 1.20
CA GLU A 479 22.20 -37.89 0.81
C GLU A 479 21.82 -37.17 -0.49
N LYS A 480 21.24 -37.87 -1.46
CA LYS A 480 20.71 -37.25 -2.68
C LYS A 480 19.44 -36.44 -2.44
N VAL A 481 18.58 -36.86 -1.50
CA VAL A 481 17.39 -36.08 -1.11
C VAL A 481 17.80 -34.75 -0.47
N ARG A 482 18.83 -34.75 0.37
CA ARG A 482 19.42 -33.52 0.95
C ARG A 482 20.12 -32.65 -0.10
N ALA A 483 20.76 -33.26 -1.09
CA ALA A 483 21.49 -32.56 -2.15
C ALA A 483 20.61 -32.05 -3.31
N LYS A 484 19.32 -32.41 -3.34
CA LYS A 484 18.39 -31.95 -4.39
C LYS A 484 18.13 -30.45 -4.24
N ALA A 485 18.31 -29.72 -5.34
CA ALA A 485 17.84 -28.34 -5.42
C ALA A 485 16.30 -28.34 -5.43
N VAL A 486 15.69 -27.67 -4.46
CA VAL A 486 14.25 -27.44 -4.44
C VAL A 486 13.88 -26.65 -5.70
N THR A 487 13.11 -27.25 -6.61
CA THR A 487 12.54 -26.53 -7.75
C THR A 487 11.55 -25.50 -7.22
N ALA A 488 11.88 -24.23 -7.42
CA ALA A 488 11.18 -23.04 -6.92
C ALA A 488 9.76 -22.87 -7.47
#